data_AF-A0A1C4QIZ0-F1
#
_entry.id   AF-A0A1C4QIZ0-F1
#
_cell.length_a   1.000
_cell.length_b   1.000
_cell.length_c   1.000
_cell.angle_alpha   90.00
_cell.angle_beta   90.00
_cell.angle_gamma   90.00
#
_symmetry.space_group_name_H-M   'P 1'
#
loop_
_entity.id
_entity.type
_entity.pdbx_description
1 polymer ?
#
loop_
_entity_poly.entity_id
_entity_poly.type
_entity_poly.pdbx_seq_one_letter_code
_entity_poly.pdbx_strand_id
1 'polypeptide(L)'
;MAGGTSHGVGLEAPKALHGVMPRAKGVARAGLATVNRNLSPFVWAGKQRWFAEPPHMQVSILFVPSDAQEPRVGDELVAHLRHTTTQYDRLVDR
;
A
#
# COMPACT_ATOMS: atom_id res chain seq x y z
N MET A 1 10.17 -4.30 9.49
CA MET A 1 9.44 -5.45 8.91
C MET A 1 8.07 -4.94 8.53
N ALA A 2 7.66 -5.19 7.30
CA ALA A 2 6.47 -4.59 6.73
C ALA A 2 5.38 -5.66 6.56
N GLY A 3 4.13 -5.22 6.41
CA GLY A 3 2.97 -6.03 6.76
C GLY A 3 2.62 -7.16 5.81
N GLY A 4 1.50 -7.83 6.05
CA GLY A 4 1.01 -8.91 5.18
C GLY A 4 1.69 -10.28 5.36
N THR A 5 2.68 -10.41 6.26
CA THR A 5 3.35 -11.71 6.50
C THR A 5 2.39 -12.80 6.97
N SER A 6 1.34 -12.43 7.70
CA SER A 6 0.23 -13.32 8.09
C SER A 6 -0.55 -13.88 6.90
N HIS A 7 -0.53 -13.18 5.76
CA HIS A 7 -1.21 -13.57 4.52
C HIS A 7 -0.24 -14.23 3.52
N GLY A 8 0.98 -14.60 3.96
CA GLY A 8 2.02 -15.14 3.09
C GLY A 8 2.66 -14.11 2.14
N VAL A 9 2.36 -12.82 2.34
CA VAL A 9 2.85 -11.74 1.49
C VAL A 9 3.84 -10.87 2.27
N GLY A 10 5.12 -10.95 1.93
CA GLY A 10 6.11 -9.99 2.43
C GLY A 10 5.89 -8.64 1.77
N LEU A 11 5.07 -7.76 2.38
CA LEU A 11 4.86 -6.42 1.85
C LEU A 11 5.99 -5.50 2.26
N GLU A 12 7.13 -5.56 1.61
CA GLU A 12 8.11 -4.48 1.77
C GLU A 12 7.55 -3.20 1.13
N ALA A 13 7.20 -2.22 1.95
CA ALA A 13 6.80 -0.91 1.47
C ALA A 13 7.95 -0.31 0.63
N PRO A 14 7.74 -0.01 -0.67
CA PRO A 14 8.78 0.58 -1.48
C PRO A 14 9.19 1.93 -0.89
N LYS A 15 10.44 2.07 -0.43
CA LYS A 15 10.99 3.39 -0.11
C LYS A 15 11.27 4.08 -1.43
N ALA A 16 10.43 5.02 -1.81
CA ALA A 16 10.64 5.83 -3.01
C ALA A 16 11.94 6.64 -2.86
N LEU A 17 13.04 6.12 -3.38
CA LEU A 17 14.31 6.83 -3.51
C LEU A 17 14.70 6.84 -4.99
N HIS A 18 14.47 7.97 -5.65
CA HIS A 18 15.06 8.24 -6.95
C HIS A 18 15.71 9.63 -6.97
N GLY A 19 17.02 9.65 -7.21
CA GLY A 19 17.71 10.62 -8.08
C GLY A 19 18.02 12.02 -7.51
N VAL A 20 19.19 12.53 -7.89
CA VAL A 20 19.88 13.73 -7.37
C VAL A 20 19.39 15.06 -8.00
N MET A 21 18.11 15.17 -8.35
CA MET A 21 17.53 16.40 -8.95
C MET A 21 16.10 16.59 -8.42
N PRO A 22 15.73 17.70 -7.75
CA PRO A 22 16.59 18.74 -7.18
C PRO A 22 16.06 19.33 -5.85
N ARG A 23 16.98 19.87 -5.06
CA ARG A 23 16.80 20.64 -3.81
C ARG A 23 15.98 21.95 -3.94
N ALA A 24 15.09 22.06 -4.93
CA ALA A 24 14.35 23.28 -5.27
C ALA A 24 12.89 23.34 -4.75
N LYS A 25 12.36 22.30 -4.10
CA LYS A 25 11.06 22.35 -3.37
C LYS A 25 11.22 22.58 -1.86
N GLY A 26 12.29 23.26 -1.45
CA GLY A 26 12.49 23.69 -0.06
C GLY A 26 11.46 24.71 0.43
N VAL A 27 10.74 25.38 -0.48
CA VAL A 27 9.78 26.45 -0.14
C VAL A 27 8.33 25.94 -0.01
N ALA A 28 8.01 24.73 -0.48
CA ALA A 28 6.70 24.10 -0.23
C ALA A 28 6.63 23.36 1.13
N ARG A 29 7.62 23.59 2.01
CA ARG A 29 7.75 22.91 3.32
C ARG A 29 6.91 23.52 4.45
N ALA A 30 6.17 24.59 4.20
CA ALA A 30 5.24 25.14 5.19
C ALA A 30 3.81 24.54 5.12
N GLY A 31 3.48 23.74 4.08
CA GLY A 31 2.12 23.19 3.90
C GLY A 31 2.01 21.65 3.79
N LEU A 32 3.13 20.92 3.78
CA LEU A 32 3.16 19.45 3.56
C LEU A 32 3.63 18.67 4.80
N ALA A 33 3.26 19.13 5.99
CA ALA A 33 3.56 18.43 7.24
C ALA A 33 2.65 17.21 7.50
N THR A 34 2.03 16.61 6.48
CA THR A 34 1.18 15.42 6.64
C THR A 34 1.65 14.25 5.77
N VAL A 35 2.44 13.43 6.45
CA VAL A 35 2.49 11.97 6.37
C VAL A 35 3.38 11.38 5.28
N ASN A 36 4.48 10.77 5.74
CA ASN A 36 5.27 9.74 5.07
C ASN A 36 4.39 8.50 4.79
N ARG A 37 3.37 8.65 3.93
CA ARG A 37 2.45 7.56 3.55
C ARG A 37 3.17 6.68 2.55
N ASN A 38 3.27 5.39 2.84
CA ASN A 38 3.72 4.40 1.88
C ASN A 38 2.51 3.87 1.10
N LEU A 39 2.67 3.70 -0.21
CA LEU A 39 1.67 3.00 -1.02
C LEU A 39 1.59 1.54 -0.56
N SER A 40 0.38 1.05 -0.36
CA SER A 40 0.11 -0.36 -0.11
C SER A 40 -0.03 -1.11 -1.44
N PRO A 41 0.14 -2.44 -1.49
CA PRO A 41 -0.14 -3.24 -2.69
C PRO A 41 -1.64 -3.32 -3.02
N PHE A 42 -2.50 -2.89 -2.09
CA PHE A 42 -3.92 -3.21 -2.11
C PHE A 42 -4.70 -2.21 -2.94
N VAL A 43 -5.65 -2.72 -3.71
CA VAL A 43 -6.51 -1.96 -4.60
C VAL A 43 -7.94 -2.09 -4.12
N TRP A 44 -8.60 -0.96 -3.97
CA TRP A 44 -10.01 -0.88 -3.62
C TRP A 44 -10.72 0.09 -4.54
N ALA A 45 -11.90 -0.26 -5.05
CA ALA A 45 -12.65 0.56 -6.03
C ALA A 45 -11.76 1.05 -7.18
N GLY A 46 -10.94 0.15 -7.75
CA GLY A 46 -10.05 0.42 -8.88
C GLY A 46 -8.84 1.31 -8.59
N LYS A 47 -8.62 1.74 -7.34
CA LYS A 47 -7.48 2.59 -6.96
C LYS A 47 -6.63 1.94 -5.87
N GLN A 48 -5.31 2.02 -6.04
CA GLN A 48 -4.34 1.59 -5.05
C GLN A 48 -4.45 2.46 -3.79
N ARG A 49 -4.39 1.83 -2.61
CA ARG A 49 -4.60 2.51 -1.33
C ARG A 49 -3.28 2.77 -0.61
N TRP A 50 -3.30 3.82 0.20
CA TRP A 50 -2.19 4.16 1.08
C TRP A 50 -2.36 3.45 2.41
N PHE A 51 -1.26 3.05 3.03
CA PHE A 51 -1.33 2.66 4.44
C PHE A 51 -1.70 3.87 5.29
N ALA A 52 -2.58 3.66 6.28
CA ALA A 52 -2.95 4.66 7.26
C ALA A 52 -1.94 4.77 8.41
N GLU A 53 -1.26 3.67 8.69
CA GLU A 53 -0.19 3.54 9.67
C GLU A 53 0.99 2.76 9.06
N PRO A 54 2.20 2.78 9.67
CA PRO A 54 3.28 1.89 9.24
C PRO A 54 2.81 0.43 9.25
N PRO A 55 3.00 -0.33 8.15
CA PRO A 55 2.41 -1.66 8.04
C PRO A 55 3.06 -2.62 9.04
N HIS A 56 2.23 -3.29 9.85
CA HIS A 56 2.65 -4.28 10.83
C HIS A 56 2.59 -5.69 10.25
N MET A 57 3.42 -6.60 10.76
CA MET A 57 3.54 -7.97 10.24
C MET A 57 2.21 -8.71 10.10
N GLN A 58 1.25 -8.42 10.98
CA GLN A 58 -0.03 -9.15 11.07
C GLN A 58 -1.20 -8.38 10.45
N VAL A 59 -1.19 -7.05 10.52
CA VAL A 59 -2.33 -6.19 10.18
C VAL A 59 -1.87 -5.02 9.32
N SER A 60 -2.71 -4.67 8.34
CA SER A 60 -2.53 -3.49 7.49
C SER A 60 -3.77 -2.61 7.60
N ILE A 61 -3.59 -1.34 7.97
CA ILE A 61 -4.68 -0.36 7.96
C ILE A 61 -4.52 0.53 6.73
N LEU A 62 -5.60 0.76 6.00
CA LEU A 62 -5.62 1.50 4.73
C LEU A 62 -6.47 2.76 4.82
N PHE A 63 -6.06 3.82 4.13
CA PHE A 63 -6.92 4.99 3.91
C PHE A 63 -7.93 4.70 2.79
N VAL A 64 -9.21 4.70 3.15
CA VAL A 64 -10.34 4.69 2.21
C VAL A 64 -10.99 6.08 2.24
N PRO A 65 -11.09 6.79 1.11
CA PRO A 65 -11.74 8.09 1.05
C PRO A 65 -13.26 7.92 1.13
N SER A 66 -13.96 8.92 1.66
CA SER A 66 -15.40 8.88 1.92
C SER A 66 -16.27 8.76 0.67
N ASP A 67 -15.73 9.06 -0.51
CA ASP A 67 -16.40 8.95 -1.82
C ASP A 67 -16.21 7.58 -2.48
N ALA A 68 -15.35 6.71 -1.91
CA ALA A 68 -15.23 5.33 -2.36
C ALA A 68 -16.29 4.46 -1.68
N GLN A 69 -16.68 3.36 -2.34
CA GLN A 69 -17.50 2.32 -1.74
C GLN A 69 -16.92 1.91 -0.38
N GLU A 70 -17.75 1.84 0.67
CA GLU A 70 -17.30 1.40 1.98
C GLU A 70 -17.04 -0.12 1.99
N PRO A 71 -15.83 -0.58 2.38
CA PRO A 71 -15.54 -2.00 2.53
C PRO A 71 -16.32 -2.63 3.67
N ARG A 72 -16.79 -3.85 3.47
CA ARG A 72 -17.46 -4.68 4.46
C ARG A 72 -16.60 -5.88 4.82
N VAL A 73 -16.83 -6.43 6.01
CA VAL A 73 -16.18 -7.68 6.42
C VAL A 73 -16.57 -8.79 5.44
N GLY A 74 -15.56 -9.49 4.92
CA GLY A 74 -15.73 -10.54 3.92
C GLY A 74 -15.48 -10.08 2.49
N ASP A 75 -15.36 -8.77 2.23
CA ASP A 75 -14.99 -8.28 0.91
C ASP A 75 -13.55 -8.68 0.55
N GLU A 76 -13.35 -9.09 -0.70
CA GLU A 76 -12.03 -9.42 -1.22
C GLU A 76 -11.33 -8.18 -1.76
N LEU A 77 -10.03 -8.07 -1.46
CA LEU A 77 -9.21 -6.95 -1.85
C LEU A 77 -8.14 -7.41 -2.83
N VAL A 78 -8.11 -6.81 -4.02
CA VAL A 78 -7.07 -7.13 -5.01
C VAL A 78 -5.72 -6.63 -4.49
N ALA A 79 -4.70 -7.49 -4.56
CA ALA A 79 -3.32 -7.13 -4.24
C ALA A 79 -2.46 -7.22 -5.49
N HIS A 80 -1.75 -6.14 -5.81
CA HIS A 80 -0.73 -6.15 -6.86
C HIS A 80 0.60 -6.55 -6.26
N LEU A 81 1.02 -7.80 -6.52
CA LEU A 81 2.21 -8.39 -5.92
C LEU A 81 3.22 -8.78 -7.00
N ARG A 82 4.50 -8.70 -6.63
CA ARG A 82 5.56 -9.33 -7.40
C ARG A 82 5.83 -10.72 -6.83
N HIS A 83 5.61 -11.74 -7.64
CA HIS A 83 5.87 -13.13 -7.27
C HIS A 83 7.35 -13.42 -7.42
N THR A 84 8.10 -13.23 -6.32
CA THR A 84 9.55 -13.48 -6.31
C THR A 84 9.87 -14.83 -5.66
N THR A 85 9.14 -15.19 -4.59
CA THR A 85 9.40 -16.41 -3.79
C THR A 85 8.11 -17.15 -3.40
N THR A 86 6.97 -16.84 -4.01
CA THR A 86 5.66 -17.43 -3.69
C THR A 86 5.01 -18.01 -4.94
N GLN A 87 4.44 -19.20 -4.82
CA GLN A 87 3.61 -19.84 -5.84
C GLN A 87 2.13 -19.72 -5.48
N TYR A 88 1.25 -19.80 -6.47
CA TYR A 88 -0.20 -19.75 -6.25
C TYR A 88 -0.72 -21.15 -5.95
N ASP A 89 -1.59 -21.27 -4.95
CA ASP A 89 -2.30 -22.52 -4.67
C ASP A 89 -3.40 -22.80 -5.71
N ARG A 90 -3.95 -21.73 -6.30
CA ARG A 90 -5.04 -21.80 -7.27
C ARG A 90 -4.98 -20.66 -8.27
N LEU A 91 -5.23 -20.98 -9.53
CA LEU A 91 -5.52 -20.01 -10.58
C LEU A 91 -7.03 -20.02 -10.84
N VAL A 92 -7.60 -18.84 -11.04
CA VAL A 92 -9.02 -18.65 -11.38
C VAL A 92 -9.10 -17.82 -12.65
N ASP A 93 -9.97 -18.21 -13.56
CA ASP A 93 -10.24 -17.42 -14.77
C ASP A 93 -10.98 -16.13 -14.40
N ARG A 94 -10.76 -15.08 -15.20
CA ARG A 94 -11.22 -13.71 -14.92
C ARG A 94 -12.59 -13.41 -15.50
#